data_AF-A0AAW9LTU7-F1
#
_entry.id   AF-A0AAW9LTU7-F1
#
_cell.length_a   1.000
_cell.length_b   1.000
_cell.length_c   1.000
_cell.angle_alpha   90.00
_cell.angle_beta   90.00
_cell.angle_gamma   90.00
#
_symmetry.space_group_name_H-M   'P 1'
#
loop_
_entity.id
_entity.type
_entity.pdbx_description
1 polymer ?
#
loop_
_entity_poly.entity_id
_entity_poly.type
_entity_poly.pdbx_seq_one_letter_code
_entity_poly.pdbx_strand_id
1 'polypeptide(L)'
;MDSMILPSGDNLKTLLSQSKISKSEVKSVLRGRGVFCSSDEKNNTVPLLIKTLVSPSEYYFLHDRIKTKEHSTKINMRTLKWDSEESLIDSIGDDFNLSDLIDDPFCNYEVTNVSDFYVKDNDDSIALDFTIKRIDLMNGWHEAEQYFSGRIELEKK
;
A
#
# COMPACT_ATOMS: atom_id res chain seq x y z
N MET A 1 13.37 -20.79 7.87
CA MET A 1 13.98 -19.89 8.87
C MET A 1 14.55 -18.72 8.10
N ASP A 2 13.79 -17.65 7.94
CA ASP A 2 14.33 -16.43 7.34
C ASP A 2 15.30 -15.83 8.35
N SER A 3 16.59 -15.89 8.04
CA SER A 3 17.61 -15.17 8.78
C SER A 3 17.32 -13.68 8.61
N MET A 4 16.67 -13.07 9.61
CA MET A 4 16.37 -11.65 9.60
C MET A 4 17.65 -10.85 9.77
N ILE A 5 18.33 -10.59 8.66
CA ILE A 5 19.55 -9.80 8.60
C ILE A 5 19.14 -8.33 8.64
N LEU A 6 19.64 -7.57 9.63
CA LEU A 6 19.44 -6.13 9.66
C LEU A 6 20.10 -5.47 8.45
N PRO A 7 19.42 -4.52 7.78
CA PRO A 7 20.02 -3.81 6.66
C PRO A 7 21.23 -3.00 7.14
N SER A 8 22.32 -3.10 6.39
CA SER A 8 23.57 -2.38 6.64
C SER A 8 24.12 -1.80 5.35
N GLY A 9 25.03 -0.83 5.46
CA GLY A 9 25.65 -0.17 4.31
C GLY A 9 24.61 0.45 3.36
N ASP A 10 24.71 0.10 2.08
CA ASP A 10 23.82 0.62 1.03
C ASP A 10 22.36 0.17 1.17
N ASN A 11 22.10 -0.99 1.78
CA ASN A 11 20.73 -1.44 2.05
C ASN A 11 20.04 -0.52 3.06
N LEU A 12 20.76 -0.12 4.12
CA LEU A 12 20.25 0.82 5.11
C LEU A 12 20.09 2.21 4.53
N LYS A 13 21.03 2.65 3.68
CA LYS A 13 20.92 3.93 2.98
C LYS A 13 19.69 3.97 2.08
N THR A 14 19.44 2.90 1.32
CA THR A 14 18.28 2.78 0.44
C THR A 14 16.99 2.88 1.24
N LEU A 15 16.86 2.10 2.32
CA LEU A 15 15.71 2.15 3.23
C LEU A 15 15.45 3.57 3.75
N LEU A 16 16.47 4.22 4.34
CA LEU A 16 16.35 5.55 4.94
C LEU A 16 16.07 6.67 3.92
N SER A 17 16.48 6.47 2.67
CA SER A 17 16.32 7.44 1.58
C SER A 17 14.93 7.36 0.92
N GLN A 18 14.18 6.27 1.12
CA GLN A 18 12.83 6.13 0.58
C GLN A 18 11.94 7.32 0.99
N SER A 19 11.11 7.81 0.08
CA SER A 19 10.13 8.89 0.34
C SER A 19 9.07 8.50 1.37
N LYS A 20 8.88 7.20 1.58
CA LYS A 20 7.91 6.61 2.52
C LYS A 20 8.27 6.97 3.96
N ILE A 21 9.55 6.87 4.32
CA ILE A 21 10.08 7.35 5.61
C ILE A 21 10.12 8.88 5.59
N SER A 22 9.48 9.53 6.56
CA SER A 22 9.46 10.97 6.74
C SER A 22 10.72 11.50 7.43
N LYS A 23 11.01 12.79 7.26
CA LYS A 23 12.07 13.50 8.01
C LYS A 23 11.86 13.38 9.53
N SER A 24 10.60 13.43 9.97
CA SER A 24 10.21 13.30 11.38
C SER A 24 10.53 11.92 11.95
N GLU A 25 10.35 10.84 11.20
CA GLU A 25 10.64 9.49 11.69
C GLU A 25 12.14 9.27 11.88
N VAL A 26 12.95 9.68 10.91
CA VAL A 26 14.43 9.66 11.03
C VAL A 26 14.88 10.48 12.25
N LYS A 27 14.28 11.65 12.44
CA LYS A 27 14.56 12.52 13.59
C LYS A 27 14.14 11.89 14.92
N SER A 28 13.02 11.19 14.98
CA SER A 28 12.55 10.51 16.19
C SER A 28 13.52 9.43 16.63
N VAL A 29 14.08 8.66 15.69
CA VAL A 29 15.13 7.66 16.00
C VAL A 29 16.37 8.35 16.58
N LEU A 30 16.87 9.42 15.93
CA LEU A 30 18.02 10.17 16.43
C LEU A 30 17.77 10.79 17.83
N ARG A 31 16.59 11.36 18.05
CA ARG A 31 16.20 11.92 19.36
C ARG A 31 16.07 10.86 20.44
N GLY A 32 15.58 9.67 20.11
CA GLY A 32 15.56 8.52 21.02
C GLY A 32 16.96 8.15 21.53
N ARG A 33 18.00 8.46 20.74
CA ARG A 33 19.42 8.30 21.11
C ARG A 33 20.03 9.53 21.78
N GLY A 34 19.26 10.60 21.99
CA GLY A 34 19.75 11.88 22.50
C GLY A 34 20.51 12.73 21.48
N VAL A 35 20.44 12.40 20.18
CA VAL A 35 21.09 13.16 19.10
C VAL A 35 20.13 14.21 18.53
N PHE A 36 20.51 15.48 18.66
CA PHE A 36 19.74 16.62 18.15
C PHE A 36 20.47 17.28 16.98
N CYS A 37 19.80 17.36 15.84
CA CYS A 37 20.33 17.98 14.64
C CYS A 37 19.74 19.39 14.47
N SER A 38 20.55 20.34 14.03
CA SER A 38 20.09 21.70 13.69
C SER A 38 19.25 21.73 12.41
N SER A 39 19.43 20.74 11.53
CA SER A 39 18.68 20.57 10.29
C SER A 39 18.00 19.21 10.27
N ASP A 40 16.72 19.20 9.89
CA ASP A 40 15.89 18.01 9.77
C ASP A 40 15.92 17.39 8.36
N GLU A 41 16.73 17.96 7.47
CA GLU A 41 16.88 17.44 6.12
C GLU A 41 17.48 16.04 6.14
N LYS A 42 16.90 15.15 5.34
CA LYS A 42 17.39 13.76 5.22
C LYS A 42 18.85 13.69 4.81
N ASN A 43 19.30 14.62 3.96
CA ASN A 43 20.69 14.73 3.55
C ASN A 43 21.66 14.88 4.73
N ASN A 44 21.21 15.46 5.85
CA ASN A 44 22.01 15.66 7.05
C ASN A 44 21.80 14.56 8.09
N THR A 45 20.56 14.07 8.23
CA THR A 45 20.17 13.13 9.30
C THR A 45 20.38 11.66 8.92
N VAL A 46 20.20 11.28 7.65
CA VAL A 46 20.39 9.90 7.17
C VAL A 46 21.84 9.43 7.30
N PRO A 47 22.87 10.23 6.93
CA PRO A 47 24.27 9.81 7.14
C PRO A 47 24.61 9.50 8.60
N LEU A 48 23.96 10.16 9.57
CA LEU A 48 24.18 9.89 10.99
C LEU A 48 23.69 8.50 11.38
N LEU A 49 22.51 8.10 10.90
CA LEU A 49 21.97 6.76 11.14
C LEU A 49 22.76 5.68 10.38
N ILE A 50 23.26 5.96 9.18
CA ILE A 50 24.11 5.01 8.45
C ILE A 50 25.40 4.72 9.22
N LYS A 51 26.05 5.75 9.77
CA LYS A 51 27.30 5.61 10.55
C LYS A 51 27.10 4.88 11.87
N THR A 52 25.94 5.05 12.50
CA THR A 52 25.63 4.48 13.82
C THR A 52 24.80 3.21 13.73
N LEU A 53 24.48 2.76 12.51
CA LEU A 53 23.56 1.68 12.20
C LEU A 53 22.19 1.87 12.88
N VAL A 54 21.27 0.93 12.63
CA VAL A 54 19.97 0.88 13.31
C VAL A 54 19.89 -0.38 14.16
N SER A 55 19.38 -0.24 15.38
CA SER A 55 19.05 -1.39 16.22
C SER A 55 17.80 -2.10 15.67
N PRO A 56 17.56 -3.36 16.05
CA PRO A 56 16.37 -4.09 15.61
C PRO A 56 15.06 -3.33 15.90
N SER A 57 14.90 -2.77 17.10
CA SER A 57 13.68 -2.06 17.49
C SER A 57 13.44 -0.80 16.66
N GLU A 58 14.51 -0.06 16.34
CA GLU A 58 14.42 1.12 15.48
C GLU A 58 14.15 0.75 14.02
N TYR A 59 14.71 -0.37 13.56
CA TYR A 59 14.39 -0.92 12.24
C TYR A 59 12.91 -1.29 12.13
N TYR A 60 12.37 -2.04 13.09
CA TYR A 60 10.94 -2.38 13.11
C TYR A 60 10.07 -1.13 13.17
N PHE A 61 10.42 -0.15 14.00
CA PHE A 61 9.71 1.13 14.06
C PHE A 61 9.64 1.84 12.70
N LEU A 62 10.77 1.91 11.98
CA LEU A 62 10.81 2.53 10.65
C LEU A 62 10.04 1.71 9.61
N HIS A 63 10.21 0.39 9.64
CA HIS A 63 9.59 -0.54 8.70
C HIS A 63 8.06 -0.63 8.86
N ASP A 64 7.55 -0.66 10.09
CA ASP A 64 6.10 -0.68 10.34
C ASP A 64 5.42 0.60 9.85
N ARG A 65 6.13 1.74 9.92
CA ARG A 65 5.63 3.01 9.39
C ARG A 65 5.56 3.02 7.86
N ILE A 66 6.54 2.39 7.19
CA ILE A 66 6.49 2.18 5.74
C ILE A 66 5.25 1.34 5.39
N LYS A 67 5.07 0.18 6.04
CA LYS A 67 3.91 -0.69 5.82
C LYS A 67 2.57 0.01 6.07
N THR A 68 2.46 0.74 7.20
CA THR A 68 1.21 1.42 7.57
C THR A 68 0.81 2.48 6.54
N LYS A 69 1.80 3.18 5.94
CA LYS A 69 1.55 4.20 4.93
C LYS A 69 1.15 3.59 3.58
N GLU A 70 1.63 2.39 3.27
CA GLU A 70 1.28 1.65 2.05
C GLU A 70 -0.12 1.04 2.12
N HIS A 71 -0.52 0.50 3.28
CA HIS A 71 -1.79 -0.22 3.45
C HIS A 71 -2.98 0.65 3.85
N SER A 72 -2.87 1.98 3.79
CA SER A 72 -4.04 2.83 4.07
C SER A 72 -5.10 2.68 2.96
N THR A 73 -6.20 2.00 3.27
CA THR A 73 -7.33 1.81 2.35
C THR A 73 -7.94 3.17 2.01
N LYS A 74 -7.91 3.54 0.74
CA LYS A 74 -8.57 4.75 0.26
C LYS A 74 -10.00 4.41 -0.15
N ILE A 75 -10.97 5.09 0.46
CA ILE A 75 -12.38 4.93 0.13
C ILE A 75 -12.78 6.06 -0.82
N ASN A 76 -13.32 5.71 -1.99
CA ASN A 76 -13.89 6.66 -2.93
C ASN A 76 -15.36 6.28 -3.15
N MET A 77 -16.28 7.19 -2.85
CA MET A 77 -17.71 6.98 -3.01
C MET A 77 -18.24 7.86 -4.14
N ARG A 78 -19.07 7.27 -5.00
CA ARG A 78 -19.81 8.00 -6.05
C ARG A 78 -21.27 7.60 -5.99
N THR A 79 -22.15 8.57 -6.22
CA THR A 79 -23.59 8.34 -6.33
C THR A 79 -23.99 8.46 -7.79
N LEU A 80 -24.71 7.48 -8.30
CA LEU A 80 -25.22 7.43 -9.67
C LEU A 80 -26.75 7.33 -9.63
N LYS A 81 -27.43 7.88 -10.65
CA LYS A 81 -28.88 7.73 -10.79
C LYS A 81 -29.18 6.34 -11.37
N TRP A 82 -30.07 5.61 -10.72
CA TRP A 82 -30.55 4.30 -11.16
C TRP A 82 -32.00 4.44 -11.64
N ASP A 83 -32.27 4.05 -12.88
CA ASP A 83 -33.58 4.19 -13.54
C ASP A 83 -34.10 2.84 -14.04
N SER A 84 -33.82 1.77 -13.28
CA SER A 84 -34.32 0.41 -13.56
C SER A 84 -35.05 -0.17 -12.35
N GLU A 85 -36.12 -0.91 -12.62
CA GLU A 85 -36.88 -1.66 -11.60
C GLU A 85 -36.23 -3.01 -11.24
N GLU A 86 -35.22 -3.43 -12.01
CA GLU A 86 -34.51 -4.69 -11.79
C GLU A 86 -33.60 -4.65 -10.56
N SER A 87 -33.30 -5.83 -10.03
CA SER A 87 -32.33 -6.01 -8.96
C SER A 87 -30.91 -5.70 -9.47
N LEU A 88 -30.04 -5.22 -8.58
CA LEU A 88 -28.67 -4.87 -8.95
C LEU A 88 -27.89 -6.08 -9.46
N ILE A 89 -28.18 -7.28 -8.95
CA ILE A 89 -27.49 -8.51 -9.34
C ILE A 89 -27.92 -8.97 -10.74
N ASP A 90 -29.21 -8.87 -11.05
CA ASP A 90 -29.73 -9.21 -12.38
C ASP A 90 -29.22 -8.24 -13.45
N SER A 91 -29.03 -6.97 -13.10
CA SER A 91 -28.60 -5.93 -14.04
C SER A 91 -27.11 -5.96 -14.37
N ILE A 92 -26.27 -6.53 -13.49
CA ILE A 92 -24.82 -6.66 -13.73
C ILE A 92 -24.51 -7.92 -14.53
N GLY A 93 -25.29 -8.99 -14.33
CA GLY A 93 -25.10 -10.27 -14.99
C GLY A 93 -23.86 -11.04 -14.51
N ASP A 94 -23.66 -12.23 -15.08
CA ASP A 94 -22.59 -13.17 -14.68
C ASP A 94 -21.24 -12.93 -15.39
N ASP A 95 -21.19 -12.08 -16.44
CA ASP A 95 -20.02 -11.92 -17.32
C ASP A 95 -19.18 -10.66 -17.02
N PHE A 96 -19.08 -10.24 -15.75
CA PHE A 96 -18.29 -9.05 -15.40
C PHE A 96 -16.78 -9.37 -15.28
N ASN A 97 -16.01 -9.10 -16.33
CA ASN A 97 -14.55 -9.25 -16.30
C ASN A 97 -13.83 -7.91 -16.08
N LEU A 98 -13.26 -7.72 -14.89
CA LEU A 98 -12.46 -6.54 -14.54
C LEU A 98 -11.19 -6.38 -15.39
N SER A 99 -10.68 -7.47 -15.96
CA SER A 99 -9.46 -7.46 -16.76
C SER A 99 -9.66 -6.71 -18.08
N ASP A 100 -10.86 -6.80 -18.65
CA ASP A 100 -11.19 -6.18 -19.94
C ASP A 100 -11.42 -4.66 -19.82
N LEU A 101 -11.61 -4.15 -18.59
CA LEU A 101 -11.76 -2.71 -18.33
C LEU A 101 -10.43 -1.95 -18.31
N ILE A 102 -9.30 -2.65 -18.18
CA ILE A 102 -7.98 -2.03 -18.02
C ILE A 102 -7.26 -2.00 -19.37
N ASP A 103 -7.50 -0.95 -20.14
CA ASP A 103 -6.81 -0.70 -21.41
C ASP A 103 -5.62 0.27 -21.19
N ASP A 104 -4.57 -0.22 -20.51
CA ASP A 104 -3.31 0.53 -20.41
C ASP A 104 -2.09 -0.37 -20.67
N PRO A 105 -1.39 -0.21 -21.82
CA PRO A 105 -0.21 -1.00 -22.16
C PRO A 105 1.02 -0.68 -21.29
N PHE A 106 0.98 0.37 -20.47
CA PHE A 106 2.06 0.75 -19.54
C PHE A 106 1.73 0.43 -18.09
N CYS A 107 0.66 -0.34 -17.85
CA CYS A 107 0.20 -0.71 -16.54
C CYS A 107 1.26 -1.51 -15.77
N ASN A 108 1.63 -1.04 -14.57
CA ASN A 108 2.56 -1.72 -13.67
C ASN A 108 1.85 -2.52 -12.57
N TYR A 109 0.56 -2.80 -12.76
CA TYR A 109 -0.25 -3.57 -11.83
C TYR A 109 -1.13 -4.57 -12.59
N GLU A 110 -1.42 -5.68 -11.93
CA GLU A 110 -2.24 -6.78 -12.41
C GLU A 110 -3.37 -6.99 -11.39
N VAL A 111 -4.62 -6.99 -11.86
CA VAL A 111 -5.76 -7.35 -11.01
C VAL A 111 -5.86 -8.87 -10.98
N THR A 112 -5.81 -9.43 -9.78
CA THR A 112 -5.85 -10.86 -9.51
C THR A 112 -6.92 -11.16 -8.47
N ASN A 113 -7.44 -12.39 -8.48
CA ASN A 113 -8.40 -12.86 -7.46
C ASN A 113 -9.65 -11.97 -7.35
N VAL A 114 -10.31 -11.76 -8.48
CA VAL A 114 -11.61 -11.08 -8.58
C VAL A 114 -12.69 -12.08 -8.17
N SER A 115 -13.50 -11.73 -7.18
CA SER A 115 -14.71 -12.48 -6.85
C SER A 115 -15.84 -12.06 -7.78
N ASP A 116 -16.81 -12.95 -8.00
CA ASP A 116 -18.10 -12.54 -8.57
C ASP A 116 -18.82 -11.58 -7.59
N PHE A 117 -19.77 -10.80 -8.11
CA PHE A 117 -20.60 -9.96 -7.25
C PHE A 117 -21.43 -10.84 -6.32
N TYR A 118 -21.36 -10.57 -5.02
CA TYR A 118 -22.15 -11.25 -4.00
C TYR A 118 -23.03 -10.28 -3.23
N VAL A 119 -24.17 -10.77 -2.76
CA VAL A 119 -25.08 -10.02 -1.90
C VAL A 119 -24.46 -9.88 -0.51
N LYS A 120 -24.30 -8.65 -0.03
CA LYS A 120 -23.66 -8.36 1.26
C LYS A 120 -24.64 -8.43 2.43
N ASP A 121 -25.79 -7.77 2.29
CA ASP A 121 -26.80 -7.67 3.36
C ASP A 121 -28.25 -7.86 2.86
N ASN A 122 -28.63 -7.25 1.74
CA ASN A 122 -29.98 -7.32 1.10
C ASN A 122 -29.83 -7.39 -0.43
N ASP A 123 -30.89 -7.76 -1.17
CA ASP A 123 -30.90 -7.81 -2.66
C ASP A 123 -30.48 -6.48 -3.35
N ASP A 124 -30.51 -5.38 -2.59
CA ASP A 124 -30.12 -4.03 -3.02
C ASP A 124 -28.67 -3.63 -2.65
N SER A 125 -27.91 -4.51 -2.00
CA SER A 125 -26.50 -4.30 -1.65
C SER A 125 -25.60 -5.42 -2.14
N ILE A 126 -24.74 -5.09 -3.10
CA ILE A 126 -23.80 -6.04 -3.70
C ILE A 126 -22.36 -5.58 -3.50
N ALA A 127 -21.47 -6.55 -3.36
CA ALA A 127 -20.05 -6.32 -3.18
C ALA A 127 -19.22 -7.22 -4.10
N LEU A 128 -18.05 -6.73 -4.50
CA LEU A 128 -17.05 -7.47 -5.25
C LEU A 128 -15.70 -7.22 -4.60
N ASP A 129 -14.97 -8.30 -4.32
CA ASP A 129 -13.63 -8.27 -3.76
C ASP A 129 -12.60 -8.54 -4.86
N PHE A 130 -11.49 -7.81 -4.86
CA PHE A 130 -10.41 -8.00 -5.81
C PHE A 130 -9.05 -7.77 -5.14
N THR A 131 -7.99 -8.31 -5.73
CA THR A 131 -6.61 -8.04 -5.29
C THR A 131 -5.82 -7.40 -6.43
N ILE A 132 -5.01 -6.40 -6.12
CA ILE A 132 -4.09 -5.79 -7.06
C ILE A 132 -2.68 -6.26 -6.70
N LYS A 133 -2.01 -6.92 -7.64
CA LYS A 133 -0.57 -7.15 -7.61
C LYS A 133 0.11 -6.00 -8.32
N ARG A 134 0.94 -5.22 -7.63
CA ARG A 134 1.73 -4.14 -8.24
C ARG A 134 3.20 -4.51 -8.24
N ILE A 135 3.85 -4.26 -9.37
CA ILE A 135 5.30 -4.40 -9.49
C ILE A 135 5.92 -3.02 -9.40
N ASP A 136 6.65 -2.77 -8.31
CA ASP A 136 7.37 -1.51 -8.11
C ASP A 136 8.87 -1.74 -8.32
N LEU A 137 9.32 -1.47 -9.55
CA LEU A 137 10.72 -1.60 -9.98
C LEU A 137 11.67 -0.66 -9.21
N MET A 138 11.14 0.31 -8.45
CA MET A 138 11.93 1.25 -7.63
C MET A 138 12.15 0.75 -6.19
N ASN A 139 11.43 -0.29 -5.74
CA ASN A 139 11.70 -0.91 -4.45
C ASN A 139 12.85 -1.92 -4.59
N GLY A 140 13.68 -2.04 -3.54
CA GLY A 140 14.84 -2.94 -3.55
C GLY A 140 14.45 -4.40 -3.77
N TRP A 141 15.42 -5.25 -4.15
CA TRP A 141 15.26 -6.65 -4.58
C TRP A 141 14.37 -7.57 -3.71
N HIS A 142 14.00 -7.17 -2.50
CA HIS A 142 13.18 -7.95 -1.58
C HIS A 142 11.68 -7.54 -1.53
N GLU A 143 11.30 -6.40 -2.11
CA GLU A 143 9.93 -5.82 -2.01
C GLU A 143 9.33 -5.42 -3.37
N ALA A 144 9.78 -6.07 -4.46
CA ALA A 144 9.35 -5.70 -5.80
C ALA A 144 7.85 -5.99 -6.07
N GLU A 145 7.27 -6.99 -5.39
CA GLU A 145 5.86 -7.36 -5.53
C GLU A 145 5.06 -6.90 -4.30
N GLN A 146 4.02 -6.11 -4.52
CA GLN A 146 3.10 -5.66 -3.49
C GLN A 146 1.67 -6.11 -3.80
N TYR A 147 0.96 -6.58 -2.78
CA TYR A 147 -0.42 -7.05 -2.89
C TYR A 147 -1.35 -6.11 -2.12
N PHE A 148 -2.41 -5.65 -2.79
CA PHE A 148 -3.40 -4.73 -2.22
C PHE A 148 -4.79 -5.33 -2.39
N SER A 149 -5.48 -5.59 -1.28
CA SER A 149 -6.89 -6.00 -1.34
C SER A 149 -7.79 -4.78 -1.51
N GLY A 150 -8.77 -4.89 -2.40
CA GLY A 150 -9.78 -3.88 -2.67
C GLY A 150 -11.18 -4.49 -2.64
N ARG A 151 -12.17 -3.63 -2.39
CA ARG A 151 -13.59 -3.98 -2.41
C ARG A 151 -14.37 -2.89 -3.14
N ILE A 152 -15.26 -3.28 -4.03
CA ILE A 152 -16.27 -2.43 -4.64
C ILE A 152 -17.59 -2.74 -3.94
N GLU A 153 -18.29 -1.73 -3.46
CA GLU A 153 -19.62 -1.86 -2.87
C GLU A 153 -20.61 -1.00 -3.66
N LEU A 154 -21.76 -1.57 -4.02
CA LEU A 154 -22.86 -0.88 -4.67
C LEU A 154 -24.10 -1.04 -3.77
N GLU A 155 -24.74 0.08 -3.46
CA GLU A 155 -25.93 0.15 -2.60
C GLU A 155 -27.01 0.97 -3.31
N LYS A 156 -28.19 0.39 -3.51
CA LYS A 156 -29.37 1.11 -3.99
C LYS A 156 -30.03 1.82 -2.80
N LYS A 157 -30.27 3.13 -2.94
CA LYS A 157 -30.96 3.97 -1.94
C LYS A 157 -32.22 4.60 -2.51
#